data_AF-A0A525D3T9-F1
#
_entry.id   AF-A0A525D3T9-F1
#
_cell.length_a   1.000
_cell.length_b   1.000
_cell.length_c   1.000
_cell.angle_alpha   90.00
_cell.angle_beta   90.00
_cell.angle_gamma   90.00
#
_symmetry.space_group_name_H-M   'P 1'
#
loop_
_entity.id
_entity.type
_entity.pdbx_description
1 polymer ?
#
loop_
_entity_poly.entity_id
_entity_poly.type
_entity_poly.pdbx_seq_one_letter_code
_entity_poly.pdbx_strand_id
1 'polypeptide(L)'
;AGYFYDVAPRFATADRPAFDADGGYAGASISLDLKYHVSDRFSVRGYSNVDFLHGAAFEDSPLVDETINYTLGLALIYSFIQSDDRVIRE
;
A
#
# COMPACT_ATOMS: atom_id res chain seq x y z
N ALA A 1 14.75 -16.67 -4.25
CA ALA A 1 15.08 -15.64 -3.26
C ALA A 1 14.09 -14.49 -3.40
N GLY A 2 12.97 -14.58 -2.68
CA GLY A 2 12.14 -13.44 -2.40
C GLY A 2 12.92 -12.40 -1.59
N TYR A 3 12.65 -11.12 -1.80
CA TYR A 3 13.41 -10.05 -1.15
C TYR A 3 12.81 -9.62 0.18
N PHE A 4 11.47 -9.63 0.28
CA PHE A 4 10.73 -9.05 1.40
C PHE A 4 10.22 -10.07 2.42
N TYR A 5 9.83 -11.27 1.97
CA TYR A 5 9.22 -12.31 2.82
C TYR A 5 10.15 -13.50 3.09
N ASP A 6 11.43 -13.33 2.82
CA ASP A 6 12.46 -14.36 2.99
C ASP A 6 13.09 -14.28 4.38
N VAL A 7 13.35 -15.44 4.99
CA VAL A 7 14.08 -15.55 6.25
C VAL A 7 15.28 -16.46 6.06
N ALA A 8 16.42 -15.84 5.73
CA ALA A 8 17.68 -16.56 5.64
C ALA A 8 18.01 -17.30 6.95
N PRO A 9 18.66 -18.48 6.92
CA PRO A 9 18.93 -19.29 8.12
C PRO A 9 19.66 -18.54 9.24
N ARG A 10 20.54 -17.60 8.90
CA ARG A 10 21.27 -16.76 9.88
C ARG A 10 20.37 -15.81 10.69
N PHE A 11 19.15 -15.57 10.24
CA PHE A 11 18.16 -14.73 10.90
C PHE A 11 17.03 -15.55 11.53
N ALA A 12 17.02 -16.88 11.39
CA ALA A 12 15.97 -17.72 11.94
C ALA A 12 16.03 -17.77 13.48
N THR A 13 14.87 -17.75 14.12
CA THR A 13 14.68 -17.92 15.57
C THR A 13 13.58 -18.95 15.82
N ALA A 14 13.31 -19.30 17.09
CA ALA A 14 12.23 -20.21 17.44
C ALA A 14 10.85 -19.71 16.96
N ASP A 15 10.60 -18.40 17.10
CA ASP A 15 9.32 -17.77 16.72
C ASP A 15 9.29 -17.30 15.25
N ARG A 16 10.45 -17.28 14.56
CA ARG A 16 10.58 -16.89 13.15
C ARG A 16 11.49 -17.89 12.43
N PRO A 17 10.97 -19.05 12.01
CA PRO A 17 11.76 -20.07 11.33
C PRO A 17 12.31 -19.57 9.99
N ALA A 18 13.32 -20.28 9.46
CA ALA A 18 13.82 -20.01 8.13
C ALA A 18 12.74 -20.30 7.09
N PHE A 19 12.63 -19.44 6.08
CA PHE A 19 11.63 -19.54 5.02
C PHE A 19 12.27 -19.03 3.73
N ASP A 20 12.17 -19.82 2.64
CA ASP A 20 12.59 -19.37 1.31
C ASP A 20 11.36 -18.87 0.57
N ALA A 21 11.29 -17.56 0.35
CA ALA A 21 10.16 -16.98 -0.34
C ALA A 21 10.23 -17.29 -1.84
N ASP A 22 9.28 -18.11 -2.29
CA ASP A 22 9.12 -18.49 -3.69
C ASP A 22 8.56 -17.33 -4.54
N GLY A 23 8.88 -17.37 -5.83
CA GLY A 23 8.27 -16.50 -6.82
C GLY A 23 6.90 -17.01 -7.24
N GLY A 24 5.92 -16.11 -7.36
CA GLY A 24 4.57 -16.48 -7.79
C GLY A 24 3.57 -15.35 -7.62
N TYR A 25 2.30 -15.69 -7.50
CA TYR A 25 1.24 -14.73 -7.18
C TYR A 25 1.58 -14.00 -5.86
N ALA A 26 1.43 -12.67 -5.85
CA ALA A 26 1.85 -11.82 -4.75
C ALA A 26 0.68 -11.13 -4.03
N GLY A 27 -0.53 -11.64 -4.25
CA GLY A 27 -1.76 -10.99 -3.80
C GLY A 27 -2.35 -10.02 -4.83
N ALA A 28 -3.39 -9.33 -4.39
CA ALA A 28 -4.11 -8.31 -5.15
C ALA A 28 -4.46 -7.14 -4.24
N SER A 29 -4.66 -5.95 -4.80
CA SER A 29 -5.10 -4.80 -4.03
C SER A 29 -6.20 -4.03 -4.74
N ILE A 30 -7.06 -3.40 -3.94
CA ILE A 30 -8.13 -2.52 -4.41
C ILE A 30 -8.00 -1.20 -3.66
N SER A 31 -7.74 -0.12 -4.40
CA SER A 31 -7.65 1.23 -3.85
C SER A 31 -8.76 2.14 -4.35
N LEU A 32 -9.26 3.01 -3.47
CA LEU A 32 -10.14 4.13 -3.81
C LEU A 32 -9.44 5.44 -3.45
N ASP A 33 -9.47 6.39 -4.39
CA ASP A 33 -8.89 7.71 -4.20
C ASP A 33 -9.89 8.79 -4.62
N LEU A 34 -10.20 9.70 -3.71
CA LEU A 34 -11.19 10.76 -3.90
C LEU A 34 -10.55 12.12 -3.63
N LYS A 35 -10.75 13.07 -4.54
CA LYS A 35 -10.22 14.43 -4.39
C LYS A 35 -11.33 15.49 -4.30
N TYR A 36 -11.51 15.95 -3.08
CA TYR A 36 -12.28 17.11 -2.64
C TYR A 36 -11.70 18.48 -3.03
N HIS A 37 -12.25 19.29 -3.93
CA HIS A 37 -11.77 20.67 -4.08
C HIS A 37 -12.62 21.65 -3.28
N VAL A 38 -12.02 22.24 -2.24
CA VAL A 38 -12.69 23.18 -1.34
C VAL A 38 -12.60 24.60 -1.90
N SER A 39 -11.48 24.93 -2.52
CA SER A 39 -11.28 26.18 -3.27
C SER A 39 -10.28 25.95 -4.40
N ASP A 40 -9.96 27.00 -5.14
CA ASP A 40 -8.90 26.95 -6.16
C ASP A 40 -7.56 26.47 -5.58
N ARG A 41 -7.21 26.89 -4.36
CA ARG A 41 -5.92 26.61 -3.72
C ARG A 41 -5.94 25.43 -2.76
N PHE A 42 -7.10 25.10 -2.21
CA PHE A 42 -7.24 24.06 -1.20
C PHE A 42 -7.99 22.86 -1.75
N SER A 43 -7.42 21.68 -1.56
CA SER A 43 -8.12 20.41 -1.77
C SER A 43 -7.85 19.44 -0.64
N VAL A 44 -8.80 18.54 -0.43
CA VAL A 44 -8.70 17.41 0.46
C VAL A 44 -8.68 16.15 -0.37
N ARG A 45 -7.90 15.16 0.03
CA ARG A 45 -7.84 13.85 -0.62
C ARG A 45 -8.17 12.78 0.42
N GLY A 46 -9.08 11.88 0.07
CA GLY A 46 -9.35 10.67 0.82
C GLY A 46 -8.81 9.48 0.06
N TYR A 47 -8.15 8.58 0.78
CA TYR A 47 -7.57 7.37 0.24
C TYR A 47 -7.99 6.17 1.08
N SER A 48 -8.35 5.08 0.42
CA SER A 48 -8.46 3.78 1.06
C SER A 48 -7.84 2.70 0.18
N ASN A 49 -7.30 1.66 0.80
CA ASN A 49 -6.78 0.49 0.10
C ASN A 49 -7.07 -0.78 0.89
N VAL A 50 -7.35 -1.85 0.18
CA VAL A 50 -7.49 -3.20 0.73
C VAL A 50 -6.53 -4.11 -0.01
N ASP A 51 -5.58 -4.70 0.70
CA ASP A 51 -4.65 -5.68 0.17
C ASP A 51 -5.11 -7.08 0.56
N PHE A 52 -5.14 -8.00 -0.42
CA PHE A 52 -5.49 -9.40 -0.27
C PHE A 52 -4.27 -10.26 -0.61
N LEU A 53 -3.68 -10.91 0.38
CA LEU A 53 -2.50 -11.78 0.24
C LEU A 53 -2.86 -13.27 0.21
N HIS A 54 -4.14 -13.62 0.29
CA HIS A 54 -4.56 -15.02 0.24
C HIS A 54 -4.21 -15.66 -1.11
N GLY A 55 -3.59 -16.82 -1.07
CA GLY A 55 -3.00 -17.54 -2.19
C GLY A 55 -1.62 -17.03 -2.62
N ALA A 56 -1.05 -16.02 -1.96
CA ALA A 56 0.27 -15.52 -2.31
C ALA A 56 1.34 -16.60 -2.07
N ALA A 57 2.36 -16.65 -2.94
CA ALA A 57 3.45 -17.62 -2.84
C ALA A 57 4.24 -17.54 -1.52
N PHE A 58 4.10 -16.43 -0.79
CA PHE A 58 4.75 -16.18 0.49
C PHE A 58 3.75 -16.12 1.66
N GLU A 59 2.49 -16.55 1.49
CA GLU A 59 1.46 -16.49 2.54
C GLU A 59 1.90 -17.20 3.83
N ASP A 60 2.63 -18.32 3.72
CA ASP A 60 3.15 -19.10 4.85
C ASP A 60 4.42 -18.52 5.50
N SER A 61 4.92 -17.39 5.00
CA SER A 61 6.10 -16.75 5.57
C SER A 61 5.81 -16.29 7.00
N PRO A 62 6.72 -16.52 7.97
CA PRO A 62 6.55 -16.03 9.35
C PRO A 62 6.65 -14.49 9.45
N LEU A 63 6.85 -13.79 8.33
CA LEU A 63 6.80 -12.34 8.22
C LEU A 63 5.43 -11.81 7.76
N VAL A 64 4.53 -12.68 7.32
CA VAL A 64 3.13 -12.32 7.04
C VAL A 64 2.35 -12.38 8.34
N ASP A 65 1.88 -11.23 8.78
CA ASP A 65 1.06 -11.11 10.00
C ASP A 65 -0.43 -11.23 9.67
N GLU A 66 -0.89 -10.50 8.65
CA GLU A 66 -2.28 -10.48 8.20
C GLU A 66 -2.39 -10.73 6.68
N THR A 67 -3.33 -11.55 6.27
CA THR A 67 -3.60 -11.85 4.85
C THR A 67 -4.58 -10.89 4.18
N ILE A 68 -5.25 -10.04 4.96
CA ILE A 68 -6.08 -8.94 4.48
C ILE A 68 -5.71 -7.69 5.25
N ASN A 69 -5.21 -6.66 4.56
CA ASN A 69 -4.79 -5.41 5.20
C ASN A 69 -5.66 -4.25 4.71
N TYR A 70 -6.03 -3.35 5.63
CA TYR A 70 -6.82 -2.16 5.33
C TYR A 70 -6.00 -0.90 5.61
N THR A 71 -5.90 -0.02 4.61
CA THR A 71 -5.24 1.29 4.75
C THR A 71 -6.26 2.40 4.53
N LEU A 72 -6.24 3.41 5.39
CA LEU A 72 -7.03 4.64 5.26
C LEU A 72 -6.11 5.86 5.36
N GLY A 73 -6.35 6.85 4.52
CA GLY A 73 -5.56 8.08 4.46
C GLY A 73 -6.41 9.30 4.18
N LEU A 74 -6.02 10.43 4.78
CA LEU A 74 -6.56 11.75 4.50
C LEU A 74 -5.39 12.70 4.27
N ALA A 75 -5.48 13.55 3.24
CA ALA A 75 -4.49 14.57 2.96
C ALA A 75 -5.13 15.93 2.74
N LEU A 76 -4.51 16.97 3.31
CA LEU A 76 -4.80 18.37 3.01
C LEU A 76 -3.74 18.88 2.03
N ILE A 77 -4.19 19.47 0.94
CA ILE A 77 -3.32 19.92 -0.16
C ILE A 77 -3.55 21.42 -0.36
N TYR A 78 -2.46 22.20 -0.25
CA TYR A 78 -2.46 23.63 -0.49
C TYR A 78 -1.51 24.00 -1.64
N SER A 79 -2.01 24.76 -2.60
CA SER A 79 -1.21 25.31 -3.71
C SER A 79 -0.68 26.69 -3.34
N PHE A 80 0.64 26.81 -3.10
CA PHE A 80 1.28 28.10 -2.80
C PHE A 80 1.33 29.05 -4.00
N ILE A 81 1.55 28.50 -5.20
CA ILE A 81 1.67 29.23 -6.46
C ILE A 81 0.73 28.58 -7.47
N GLN A 82 0.03 29.39 -8.26
CA GLN A 82 -0.90 28.93 -9.29
C GLN A 82 -0.73 29.78 -10.55
N SER A 83 -0.90 29.16 -11.71
CA SER A 83 -0.94 29.85 -13.00
C SER A 83 -2.17 30.76 -13.10
N ASP A 84 -2.01 31.86 -13.83
CA ASP A 84 -3.09 32.78 -14.20
C ASP A 84 -3.97 32.17 -15.31
N ASP A 85 -3.39 31.39 -16.22
CA ASP A 85 -4.13 30.57 -17.18
C ASP A 85 -4.54 29.22 -16.56
N ARG A 86 -5.86 28.98 -16.48
CA ARG A 86 -6.43 27.77 -15.87
C ARG A 86 -7.43 27.09 -16.79
N VAL A 87 -7.38 25.76 -16.80
CA VAL A 87 -8.41 24.93 -17.45
C VAL A 87 -9.68 24.96 -16.59
N ILE A 88 -10.84 25.15 -17.23
CA ILE A 88 -12.14 25.07 -16.56
C ILE A 88 -12.31 23.67 -15.99
N ARG A 89 -12.77 23.58 -14.73
CA ARG A 89 -13.02 22.31 -14.06
C ARG A 89 -14.36 21.75 -14.51
N GLU A 90 -14.37 20.48 -14.91
CA GLU A 90 -15.58 19.67 -15.13
C GLU A 90 -16.21 19.22 -13.82
#